data_AF-A0M202-F1
#
_entry.id   AF-A0M202-F1
#
_cell.length_a   1.000
_cell.length_b   1.000
_cell.length_c   1.000
_cell.angle_alpha   90.00
_cell.angle_beta   90.00
_cell.angle_gamma   90.00
#
_symmetry.space_group_name_H-M   'P 1'
#
loop_
_entity.id
_entity.type
_entity.pdbx_description
1 polymer ?
#
loop_
_entity_poly.entity_id
_entity_poly.type
_entity_poly.pdbx_seq_one_letter_code
_entity_poly.pdbx_strand_id
1 'polypeptide(L)'
;MKAKDSIHVARCLNRLKEKYKLNATEVKQLKDLEECEVTSIAFTENGGFDRRNGEFYPEDRECNYKIRIKYREKDTDPEKILVLMPVYELQNIRKPILNRTPLSR
;
A
#
# COMPACT_ATOMS: atom_id res chain seq x y z
N MET A 1 7.31 -3.32 -26.36
CA MET A 1 8.06 -3.10 -25.10
C MET A 1 7.98 -4.41 -24.30
N LYS A 2 9.07 -5.17 -24.27
CA LYS A 2 10.03 -5.32 -23.15
C LYS A 2 9.52 -6.28 -22.06
N ALA A 3 9.52 -7.58 -22.35
CA ALA A 3 9.24 -8.68 -21.39
C ALA A 3 10.03 -8.57 -20.07
N LYS A 4 11.15 -7.84 -20.06
CA LYS A 4 11.99 -7.57 -18.90
C LYS A 4 11.29 -6.74 -17.81
N ASP A 5 10.42 -5.79 -18.20
CA ASP A 5 9.71 -4.91 -17.27
C ASP A 5 8.57 -5.67 -16.57
N SER A 6 7.87 -6.52 -17.32
CA SER A 6 6.84 -7.44 -16.79
C SER A 6 7.40 -8.42 -15.75
N ILE A 7 8.59 -8.99 -16.00
CA ILE A 7 9.26 -9.89 -15.03
C ILE A 7 9.65 -9.13 -13.75
N HIS A 8 10.09 -7.87 -13.86
CA HIS A 8 10.48 -7.08 -12.70
C HIS A 8 9.27 -6.72 -11.83
N VAL A 9 8.16 -6.32 -12.46
CA VAL A 9 6.89 -6.04 -11.77
C VAL A 9 6.38 -7.30 -11.06
N ALA A 10 6.33 -8.45 -11.72
CA ALA A 10 5.86 -9.69 -11.11
C ALA A 10 6.70 -10.10 -9.89
N ARG A 11 8.03 -9.94 -9.96
CA ARG A 11 8.92 -10.16 -8.81
C ARG A 11 8.66 -9.17 -7.68
N CYS A 12 8.42 -7.90 -7.99
CA CYS A 12 8.06 -6.89 -7.00
C CYS A 12 6.73 -7.25 -6.31
N LEU A 13 5.67 -7.56 -7.06
CA LEU A 13 4.37 -7.94 -6.51
C LEU A 13 4.47 -9.19 -5.61
N ASN A 14 5.24 -10.20 -6.02
CA ASN A 14 5.47 -11.40 -5.18
C ASN A 14 6.22 -11.07 -3.89
N ARG A 15 7.24 -10.20 -3.95
CA ARG A 15 7.91 -9.70 -2.72
C ARG A 15 6.95 -8.96 -1.80
N LEU A 16 5.93 -8.28 -2.33
CA LEU A 16 4.90 -7.64 -1.48
C LEU A 16 4.05 -8.68 -0.75
N LYS A 17 3.63 -9.75 -1.44
CA LYS A 17 2.86 -10.84 -0.84
C LYS A 17 3.65 -11.57 0.25
N GLU A 18 4.96 -11.74 0.07
CA GLU A 18 5.84 -12.40 1.05
C GLU A 18 6.18 -11.49 2.24
N LYS A 19 6.55 -10.24 1.98
CA LYS A 19 7.03 -9.31 3.00
C LYS A 19 5.91 -8.77 3.87
N TYR A 20 4.72 -8.61 3.33
CA TYR A 20 3.59 -8.00 4.03
C TYR A 20 2.52 -9.04 4.34
N LYS A 21 2.03 -9.02 5.59
CA LYS A 21 0.80 -9.74 5.94
C LYS A 21 -0.36 -9.02 5.27
N LEU A 22 -0.83 -9.53 4.15
CA LEU A 22 -1.95 -9.01 3.39
C LEU A 22 -3.19 -9.86 3.65
N ASN A 23 -4.36 -9.25 3.66
CA ASN A 23 -5.62 -9.99 3.75
C ASN A 23 -5.97 -10.65 2.38
N ALA A 24 -6.94 -11.56 2.38
CA ALA A 24 -7.32 -12.30 1.17
C ALA A 24 -7.74 -11.39 0.00
N THR A 25 -8.39 -10.26 0.29
CA THR A 25 -8.80 -9.27 -0.71
C THR A 25 -7.59 -8.59 -1.34
N GLU A 26 -6.64 -8.14 -0.53
CA GLU A 26 -5.39 -7.51 -0.99
C GLU A 26 -4.53 -8.49 -1.80
N VAL A 27 -4.45 -9.76 -1.39
CA VAL A 27 -3.76 -10.80 -2.14
C VAL A 27 -4.42 -11.02 -3.51
N LYS A 28 -5.76 -11.03 -3.55
CA LYS A 28 -6.49 -11.14 -4.82
C LYS A 28 -6.21 -9.94 -5.72
N GLN A 29 -6.30 -8.71 -5.19
CA GLN A 29 -5.98 -7.49 -5.94
C GLN A 29 -4.56 -7.52 -6.52
N LEU A 30 -3.57 -7.99 -5.75
CA LEU A 30 -2.20 -8.14 -6.25
C LEU A 30 -2.04 -9.22 -7.33
N LYS A 31 -2.87 -10.27 -7.34
CA LYS A 31 -2.89 -11.27 -8.41
C LYS A 31 -3.54 -10.71 -9.67
N ASP A 32 -4.67 -10.01 -9.52
CA ASP A 32 -5.38 -9.38 -10.65
C ASP A 32 -4.49 -8.34 -11.36
N LEU A 33 -3.56 -7.71 -10.63
CA LEU A 33 -2.56 -6.81 -11.18
C LEU A 33 -1.51 -7.47 -12.09
N GLU A 34 -1.30 -8.79 -12.02
CA GLU A 34 -0.37 -9.50 -12.92
C GLU A 34 -0.87 -9.50 -14.37
N GLU A 35 -2.19 -9.36 -14.56
CA GLU A 35 -2.85 -9.24 -15.87
C GLU A 35 -2.95 -7.79 -16.38
N CYS A 36 -2.63 -6.81 -15.51
CA CYS A 36 -2.73 -5.38 -15.78
C CYS A 36 -1.40 -4.77 -16.23
N GLU A 37 -1.46 -3.61 -16.87
CA GLU A 37 -0.27 -2.79 -17.12
C GLU A 37 0.06 -1.96 -15.89
N VAL A 38 1.03 -2.40 -15.08
CA VAL A 38 1.51 -1.63 -13.94
C VAL A 38 2.44 -0.52 -14.41
N THR A 39 2.04 0.73 -14.18
CA THR A 39 2.79 1.92 -14.61
C THR A 39 3.78 2.39 -13.54
N SER A 40 3.47 2.18 -12.26
CA SER A 40 4.34 2.62 -11.16
C SER A 40 4.07 1.86 -9.86
N ILE A 41 5.14 1.55 -9.13
CA ILE A 41 5.08 1.06 -7.75
C ILE A 41 5.93 1.99 -6.88
N ALA A 42 5.37 2.47 -5.76
CA ALA A 42 6.06 3.33 -4.80
C ALA A 42 5.88 2.84 -3.36
N PHE A 43 6.91 3.09 -2.55
CA PHE A 43 6.99 2.71 -1.14
C PHE A 43 7.37 3.91 -0.30
N THR A 44 6.89 3.95 0.94
CA THR A 44 7.39 4.90 1.93
C THR A 44 7.54 4.24 3.29
N GLU A 45 8.55 4.68 4.05
CA GLU A 45 8.74 4.33 5.46
C GLU A 45 8.07 5.38 6.36
N ASN A 46 8.19 6.66 6.00
CA ASN A 46 7.64 7.80 6.75
C ASN A 46 6.45 8.43 6.00
N GLY A 47 5.45 8.94 6.72
CA GLY A 47 4.22 9.45 6.09
C GLY A 47 3.40 8.35 5.40
N GLY A 48 2.60 8.71 4.40
CA GLY A 48 1.73 7.74 3.71
C GLY A 48 1.12 8.25 2.41
N PHE A 49 0.49 7.34 1.69
CA PHE A 49 -0.27 7.61 0.47
C PHE A 49 -1.76 7.73 0.78
N ASP A 50 -2.43 8.73 0.22
CA ASP A 50 -3.87 8.87 0.33
C ASP A 50 -4.61 7.84 -0.55
N ARG A 51 -5.68 7.28 -0.02
CA ARG A 51 -6.46 6.22 -0.69
C ARG A 51 -7.21 6.67 -1.92
N ARG A 52 -7.65 7.93 -1.95
CA ARG A 52 -8.52 8.47 -2.99
C ARG A 52 -7.72 8.90 -4.21
N ASN A 53 -6.57 9.54 -4.00
CA ASN A 53 -5.78 10.13 -5.08
C ASN A 53 -4.36 9.56 -5.22
N GLY A 54 -3.87 8.78 -4.26
CA GLY A 54 -2.51 8.20 -4.28
C GLY A 54 -1.39 9.22 -4.12
N GLU A 55 -1.69 10.43 -3.65
CA GLU A 55 -0.69 11.45 -3.31
C GLU A 55 0.04 11.08 -2.02
N PHE A 56 1.32 11.46 -1.96
CA PHE A 56 2.13 11.27 -0.78
C PHE A 56 1.99 12.45 0.18
N TYR A 57 1.79 12.12 1.46
CA TYR A 57 1.77 13.08 2.55
C TYR A 57 2.84 12.70 3.58
N PRO A 58 3.73 13.62 3.97
CA PRO A 58 4.79 13.33 4.94
C PRO A 58 4.30 13.20 6.38
N GLU A 59 3.09 13.67 6.67
CA GLU A 59 2.48 13.67 7.99
C GLU A 59 1.91 12.29 8.36
N ASP A 60 1.95 11.95 9.65
CA ASP A 60 1.24 10.78 10.16
C ASP A 60 -0.27 11.02 10.25
N ARG A 61 -1.03 10.53 9.25
CA ARG A 61 -2.50 10.61 9.17
C ARG A 61 -3.12 9.25 9.46
N GLU A 62 -4.39 9.25 9.89
CA GLU A 62 -5.13 8.01 10.22
C GLU A 62 -5.19 6.98 9.07
N CYS A 63 -4.96 7.40 7.82
CA CYS A 63 -4.97 6.54 6.63
C CYS A 63 -3.64 6.55 5.88
N ASN A 64 -2.52 6.25 6.56
CA ASN A 64 -1.19 6.23 5.95
C ASN A 64 -0.85 4.91 5.26
N TYR A 65 -1.41 4.70 4.06
CA TYR A 65 -1.02 3.56 3.24
C TYR A 65 0.46 3.66 2.84
N LYS A 66 1.22 2.57 2.95
CA LYS A 66 2.68 2.59 2.75
C LYS A 66 3.13 2.21 1.35
N ILE A 67 2.21 1.65 0.57
CA ILE A 67 2.47 1.13 -0.76
C ILE A 67 1.43 1.73 -1.70
N ARG A 68 1.89 2.22 -2.86
CA ARG A 68 1.04 2.67 -3.95
C ARG A 68 1.42 1.93 -5.23
N ILE A 69 0.42 1.42 -5.92
CA ILE A 69 0.53 0.80 -7.24
C ILE A 69 -0.40 1.53 -8.19
N LYS A 70 0.15 2.07 -9.28
CA LYS A 70 -0.61 2.64 -10.39
C LYS A 70 -0.65 1.63 -11.53
N TYR A 71 -1.82 1.43 -12.11
CA TYR A 71 -2.03 0.41 -13.13
C TYR A 71 -3.15 0.78 -14.09
N ARG A 72 -3.15 0.15 -15.27
CA ARG A 72 -4.24 0.20 -16.25
C ARG A 72 -4.75 -1.22 -16.51
N GLU A 73 -6.07 -1.38 -16.48
CA GLU A 73 -6.67 -2.62 -16.98
C GLU A 73 -6.64 -2.61 -18.50
N LYS A 74 -6.43 -3.77 -19.11
CA LYS A 74 -6.53 -3.92 -20.57
C LYS A 74 -7.90 -3.40 -21.01
N ASP A 75 -7.90 -2.62 -22.08
CA ASP A 75 -9.11 -2.06 -22.70
C ASP A 75 -9.85 -0.99 -21.87
N THR A 76 -9.21 -0.44 -20.83
CA THR A 76 -9.71 0.72 -20.10
C THR A 76 -8.71 1.86 -20.15
N ASP A 77 -9.21 3.08 -20.35
CA ASP A 77 -8.37 4.28 -20.45
C ASP A 77 -7.92 4.87 -19.09
N PRO A 78 -8.75 4.88 -18.01
CA PRO A 78 -8.32 5.53 -16.77
C PRO A 78 -7.26 4.72 -16.02
N GLU A 79 -6.15 5.38 -15.66
CA GLU A 79 -5.19 4.86 -14.68
C GLU A 79 -5.87 4.72 -13.32
N LYS A 80 -5.72 3.52 -12.73
CA LYS A 80 -6.25 3.17 -11.41
C LYS A 80 -5.13 3.12 -10.39
N ILE A 81 -5.53 3.24 -9.13
CA ILE A 81 -4.61 3.26 -7.98
C ILE A 81 -5.04 2.19 -6.99
N LEU A 82 -4.09 1.35 -6.60
CA LEU A 82 -4.20 0.45 -5.46
C LEU A 82 -3.24 0.95 -4.38
N VAL A 83 -3.76 1.18 -3.18
CA VAL A 83 -2.95 1.47 -2.00
C VAL A 83 -3.07 0.33 -1.00
N LEU A 84 -1.95 -0.05 -0.37
CA LEU A 84 -1.90 -1.16 0.58
C LEU A 84 -1.31 -0.69 1.91
N MET A 85 -1.87 -1.21 3.01
CA MET A 85 -1.43 -0.94 4.38
C MET A 85 -0.82 -2.23 4.95
N PRO A 86 0.52 -2.32 5.05
CA PRO A 86 1.20 -3.40 5.75
C PRO A 86 0.65 -3.65 7.16
N VAL A 87 0.16 -4.86 7.44
CA VAL A 87 -0.36 -5.22 8.79
C VAL A 87 0.74 -5.16 9.88
N TYR A 88 2.03 -5.11 9.52
CA TYR A 88 3.11 -4.88 10.49
C TYR A 88 2.99 -3.54 11.23
N GLU A 89 2.29 -2.54 10.68
CA GLU A 89 2.07 -1.26 11.37
C GLU A 89 0.78 -1.19 12.21
N LEU A 90 -0.20 -2.08 11.96
CA LEU A 90 -1.44 -2.11 12.75
C LEU A 90 -1.21 -2.50 14.22
N GLN A 91 -0.07 -3.10 14.55
CA GLN A 91 0.31 -3.41 15.93
C GLN A 91 0.73 -2.16 16.72
N ASN A 92 1.06 -1.06 16.05
CA ASN A 92 1.43 0.21 16.68
C ASN A 92 0.26 1.21 16.78
N ILE A 93 -0.85 0.97 16.07
CA ILE A 93 -2.02 1.88 16.04
C ILE A 93 -2.99 1.61 17.21
N ARG A 94 -2.78 0.54 17.99
CA ARG A 94 -3.58 0.23 19.19
C ARG A 94 -2.76 0.34 20.48
N LYS A 95 -2.22 1.51 20.78
CA LYS A 95 -2.04 1.89 22.19
C LYS A 95 -3.21 2.79 22.56
N PRO A 96 -4.17 2.36 23.40
CA PRO A 96 -5.11 3.30 23.97
C PRO A 96 -4.30 4.37 24.69
N ILE A 97 -4.63 5.64 24.42
CA ILE A 97 -4.15 6.77 25.22
C ILE A 97 -4.76 6.55 26.61
N LEU A 98 -4.05 5.82 27.46
CA LEU A 98 -4.40 5.73 28.87
C LEU A 98 -4.04 7.11 29.44
N ASN A 99 -5.04 7.98 29.53
CA ASN A 99 -4.94 9.25 30.25
C ASN A 99 -4.40 8.96 31.65
N ARG A 100 -3.11 9.19 31.85
CA ARG A 100 -2.50 9.19 33.17
C ARG A 100 -2.97 10.47 33.85
N THR A 101 -3.91 10.29 34.76
CA THR A 101 -4.31 11.26 35.78
C THR A 101 -3.06 11.87 36.43
N PRO A 102 -2.95 13.20 36.57
CA PRO A 102 -2.07 13.74 37.59
C PRO A 102 -2.72 13.54 38.96
N LEU A 103 -2.18 12.62 39.75
CA LEU A 103 -2.30 12.67 41.21
C LEU A 103 -1.48 13.87 41.68
N SER A 104 -2.14 15.01 41.81
CA SER A 104 -1.61 16.13 42.58
C SER A 104 -2.18 16.05 43.99
N ARG A 105 -1.25 16.09 44.96
CA ARG A 105 -1.45 16.03 46.40
C ARG A 105 -2.28 17.20 46.94
#